data_AF-A0AAV5YKM4-F1
#
_entry.id   AF-A0AAV5YKM4-F1
#
_cell.length_a   1.000
_cell.length_b   1.000
_cell.length_c   1.000
_cell.angle_alpha   90.00
_cell.angle_beta   90.00
_cell.angle_gamma   90.00
#
_symmetry.space_group_name_H-M   'P 1'
#
loop_
_entity.id
_entity.type
_entity.pdbx_description
1 polymer ?
#
loop_
_entity_poly.entity_id
_entity_poly.type
_entity_poly.pdbx_seq_one_letter_code
_entity_poly.pdbx_strand_id
1 'polypeptide(L)'
;MSRPRPLVPVLLLAAVLLVLCVVVRPAVGQAPRYGGVLVTSPLSATPSLSPHEESTIATVQQASPCFNNLVYFDPAKKVESGDTIIPELAEKWSWQDGYRNLVFLLRHDVKWHDGKPFTAQDVKYTFDVVRGAPDAKAKLKVNPRKLWYENVEAIEAPDAYTVVFRLKRPQPSLLLMLASGYSPVYPAHVPLAEFKNRCIGTGPFKLKDNRPGELVEYVKNP
;
A
#
# COMPACT_ATOMS: atom_id res chain seq x y z
N MET A 1 -7.47 90.81 20.25
CA MET A 1 -8.57 91.63 19.69
C MET A 1 -9.52 90.74 18.91
N SER A 2 -10.81 91.08 19.01
CA SER A 2 -12.03 90.52 18.40
C SER A 2 -11.95 89.57 17.19
N ARG A 3 -12.68 88.43 17.33
CA ARG A 3 -13.77 87.85 16.47
C ARG A 3 -13.62 87.84 14.92
N PRO A 4 -14.42 87.07 14.14
CA PRO A 4 -15.15 85.81 14.35
C PRO A 4 -15.04 84.80 13.15
N ARG A 5 -15.74 83.66 13.26
CA ARG A 5 -15.96 82.56 12.27
C ARG A 5 -16.77 82.98 11.03
N PRO A 6 -16.77 82.22 9.90
CA PRO A 6 -17.82 81.18 9.65
C PRO A 6 -17.32 79.90 8.90
N LEU A 7 -17.78 78.69 9.28
CA LEU A 7 -18.76 77.80 8.58
C LEU A 7 -18.41 77.50 7.11
N VAL A 8 -18.23 76.23 6.71
CA VAL A 8 -19.17 75.34 5.96
C VAL A 8 -18.29 74.21 5.31
N PRO A 9 -18.73 72.96 4.99
CA PRO A 9 -19.59 71.98 5.67
C PRO A 9 -19.01 70.52 5.61
N VAL A 10 -19.78 69.60 6.16
CA VAL A 10 -19.70 68.13 6.08
C VAL A 10 -19.70 67.61 4.63
N LEU A 11 -18.73 66.78 4.25
CA LEU A 11 -18.83 65.69 3.26
C LEU A 11 -17.45 65.07 3.06
N LEU A 12 -17.21 63.87 3.63
CA LEU A 12 -16.24 62.86 3.17
C LEU A 12 -16.22 61.71 4.20
N LEU A 13 -17.25 60.87 4.16
CA LEU A 13 -17.30 59.64 4.94
C LEU A 13 -17.89 58.51 4.11
N ALA A 14 -17.27 58.21 2.96
CA ALA A 14 -17.59 57.02 2.16
C ALA A 14 -16.56 56.82 1.03
N ALA A 15 -15.39 56.29 1.33
CA ALA A 15 -14.61 55.47 0.39
C ALA A 15 -13.35 54.95 1.08
N VAL A 16 -12.96 53.72 0.75
CA VAL A 16 -11.73 53.03 1.14
C VAL A 16 -11.81 52.20 2.44
N LEU A 17 -12.69 51.21 2.41
CA LEU A 17 -12.46 49.93 3.07
C LEU A 17 -13.12 48.83 2.24
N LEU A 18 -12.61 48.64 1.01
CA LEU A 18 -12.96 47.48 0.20
C LEU A 18 -12.03 46.34 0.65
N VAL A 19 -12.46 45.62 1.69
CA VAL A 19 -11.87 44.35 2.09
C VAL A 19 -12.05 43.39 0.92
N LEU A 20 -10.94 43.06 0.24
CA LEU A 20 -10.90 41.97 -0.72
C LEU A 20 -11.05 40.66 0.06
N CYS A 21 -12.28 40.24 0.33
CA CYS A 21 -12.57 38.86 0.69
C CYS A 21 -12.34 38.00 -0.55
N VAL A 22 -11.09 37.61 -0.80
CA VAL A 22 -10.79 36.46 -1.65
C VAL A 22 -11.37 35.26 -0.92
N VAL A 23 -12.57 34.86 -1.34
CA VAL A 23 -13.13 33.57 -0.96
C VAL A 23 -12.22 32.52 -1.57
N VAL A 24 -11.26 32.02 -0.79
CA VAL A 24 -10.50 30.82 -1.12
C VAL A 24 -11.53 29.69 -1.15
N ARG A 25 -12.10 29.43 -2.33
CA ARG A 25 -12.90 28.25 -2.55
C ARG A 25 -11.98 27.06 -2.34
N PRO A 26 -12.32 26.09 -1.47
CA PRO A 26 -11.57 24.85 -1.44
C PRO A 26 -11.65 24.27 -2.85
N ALA A 27 -10.51 23.81 -3.38
CA ALA A 27 -10.51 23.09 -4.64
C ALA A 27 -11.47 21.91 -4.47
N VAL A 28 -12.60 21.94 -5.19
CA VAL A 28 -13.51 20.79 -5.26
C VAL A 28 -12.68 19.68 -5.90
N GLY A 29 -12.28 18.70 -5.10
CA GLY A 29 -11.60 17.52 -5.61
C GLY A 29 -12.44 16.94 -6.75
N GLN A 30 -11.81 16.70 -7.90
CA GLN A 30 -12.53 16.11 -9.04
C GLN A 30 -13.22 14.83 -8.57
N ALA A 31 -14.52 14.72 -8.82
CA ALA A 31 -15.25 13.49 -8.55
C ALA A 31 -14.54 12.32 -9.26
N PRO A 32 -14.34 11.16 -8.59
CA PRO A 32 -13.72 10.00 -9.20
C PRO A 32 -14.44 9.61 -10.50
N ARG A 33 -13.69 9.51 -11.60
CA ARG A 33 -14.21 8.99 -12.87
C ARG A 33 -14.02 7.48 -12.89
N TYR A 34 -15.12 6.75 -13.08
CA TYR A 34 -15.10 5.29 -13.18
C TYR A 34 -15.16 4.85 -14.65
N GLY A 35 -14.49 3.75 -14.95
CA GLY A 35 -14.46 3.14 -16.28
C GLY A 35 -13.29 3.60 -17.14
N GLY A 36 -13.10 2.89 -18.26
CA GLY A 36 -11.99 3.07 -19.19
C GLY A 36 -10.95 1.96 -19.13
N VAL A 37 -9.99 2.02 -20.06
CA VAL A 37 -8.84 1.11 -20.12
C VAL A 37 -7.59 1.96 -19.95
N LEU A 38 -6.78 1.64 -18.92
CA LEU A 38 -5.46 2.21 -18.76
C LEU A 38 -4.46 1.33 -19.50
N VAL A 39 -3.82 1.88 -20.53
CA VAL A 39 -2.71 1.23 -21.25
C VAL A 39 -1.42 1.86 -20.77
N THR A 40 -0.51 1.04 -20.25
CA THR A 40 0.83 1.47 -19.82
C THR A 40 1.90 0.75 -20.63
N SER A 41 3.01 1.44 -20.88
CA SER A 41 4.21 0.83 -21.45
C SER A 41 5.21 0.60 -20.31
N PRO A 42 5.49 -0.66 -19.91
CA PRO A 42 6.43 -0.93 -18.83
C PRO A 42 7.87 -0.60 -19.27
N LEU A 43 8.73 -0.29 -18.29
CA LEU A 43 10.15 0.01 -18.53
C LEU A 43 10.92 -1.15 -19.17
N SER A 44 10.49 -2.38 -18.90
CA SER A 44 11.02 -3.61 -19.50
C SER A 44 10.00 -4.74 -19.36
N ALA A 45 10.15 -5.81 -20.15
CA ALA A 45 9.48 -7.07 -19.84
C ALA A 45 9.98 -7.61 -18.49
N THR A 46 9.10 -8.26 -17.72
CA THR A 46 9.49 -8.94 -16.48
C THR A 46 9.57 -10.45 -16.72
N PRO A 47 10.50 -11.15 -16.05
CA PRO A 47 10.63 -12.60 -16.22
C PRO A 47 9.47 -13.39 -15.57
N SER A 48 8.76 -12.76 -14.63
CA SER A 48 7.61 -13.34 -13.94
C SER A 48 6.67 -12.28 -13.36
N LEU A 49 5.54 -12.74 -12.82
CA LEU A 49 4.62 -11.97 -11.99
C LEU A 49 4.80 -12.28 -10.49
N SER A 50 6.02 -12.67 -10.07
CA SER A 50 6.32 -13.01 -8.67
C SER A 50 7.18 -11.93 -7.99
N PRO A 51 6.57 -10.92 -7.34
CA PRO A 51 7.31 -9.89 -6.60
C PRO A 51 8.33 -10.41 -5.58
N HIS A 52 8.10 -11.60 -5.00
CA HIS A 52 9.03 -12.22 -4.04
C HIS A 52 10.26 -12.87 -4.67
N GLU A 53 10.21 -13.23 -5.96
CA GLU A 53 11.36 -13.82 -6.67
C GLU A 53 12.11 -12.82 -7.55
N GLU A 54 11.47 -11.71 -7.92
CA GLU A 54 12.05 -10.67 -8.76
C GLU A 54 12.63 -9.51 -7.96
N SER A 55 13.49 -8.72 -8.62
CA SER A 55 14.19 -7.61 -7.98
C SER A 55 13.86 -6.22 -8.51
N THR A 56 13.15 -6.13 -9.63
CA THR A 56 12.97 -4.89 -10.39
C THR A 56 11.63 -4.20 -10.11
N ILE A 57 11.62 -2.87 -10.22
CA ILE A 57 10.40 -2.07 -10.10
C ILE A 57 9.39 -2.38 -11.20
N ALA A 58 9.85 -2.81 -12.39
CA ALA A 58 8.98 -3.23 -13.48
C ALA A 58 8.06 -4.39 -13.05
N THR A 59 8.57 -5.35 -12.28
CA THR A 59 7.76 -6.47 -11.75
C THR A 59 6.72 -5.97 -10.77
N VAL A 60 7.09 -5.06 -9.87
CA VAL A 60 6.15 -4.47 -8.93
C VAL A 60 5.04 -3.72 -9.66
N GLN A 61 5.38 -2.90 -10.65
CA GLN A 61 4.40 -2.14 -11.43
C GLN A 61 3.43 -3.04 -12.18
N GLN A 62 3.89 -4.18 -12.68
CA GLN A 62 3.04 -5.12 -13.40
C GLN A 62 2.20 -5.98 -12.45
N ALA A 63 2.75 -6.43 -11.33
CA ALA A 63 2.07 -7.33 -10.41
C ALA A 63 1.17 -6.61 -9.38
N SER A 64 1.44 -5.36 -9.05
CA SER A 64 0.71 -4.60 -8.01
C SER A 64 -0.79 -4.45 -8.24
N PRO A 65 -1.35 -4.41 -9.47
CA PRO A 65 -2.80 -4.41 -9.65
C PRO A 65 -3.49 -5.65 -9.07
N CYS A 66 -2.75 -6.76 -8.95
CA CYS A 66 -3.28 -8.05 -8.53
C CYS A 66 -3.07 -8.35 -7.05
N PHE A 67 -2.04 -7.82 -6.42
CA PHE A 67 -1.70 -8.12 -5.03
C PHE A 67 -1.95 -6.95 -4.08
N ASN A 68 -2.06 -7.27 -2.79
CA ASN A 68 -2.01 -6.30 -1.70
C ASN A 68 -0.97 -6.73 -0.66
N ASN A 69 -0.47 -5.76 0.10
CA ASN A 69 0.35 -5.94 1.28
C ASN A 69 -0.51 -5.90 2.55
N LEU A 70 0.12 -6.09 3.71
CA LEU A 70 -0.52 -5.81 5.01
C LEU A 70 -0.82 -4.32 5.19
N VAL A 71 0.14 -3.49 4.80
CA VAL A 71 0.08 -2.03 4.86
C VAL A 71 0.73 -1.48 3.59
N TYR A 72 0.43 -0.25 3.24
CA TYR A 72 0.92 0.35 2.00
C TYR A 72 1.37 1.80 2.23
N PHE A 73 2.30 2.30 1.43
CA PHE A 73 2.57 3.74 1.40
C PHE A 73 1.44 4.46 0.67
N ASP A 74 0.91 5.53 1.26
CA ASP A 74 -0.14 6.34 0.65
C ASP A 74 0.35 6.93 -0.68
N PRO A 75 -0.20 6.48 -1.83
CA PRO A 75 0.24 6.94 -3.13
C PRO A 75 -0.09 8.42 -3.39
N ALA A 76 -0.94 9.05 -2.57
CA ALA A 76 -1.19 10.49 -2.62
C ALA A 76 -0.09 11.32 -1.96
N LYS A 77 0.84 10.69 -1.23
CA LYS A 77 1.97 11.37 -0.58
C LYS A 77 3.22 11.27 -1.47
N LYS A 78 3.96 12.37 -1.54
CA LYS A 78 5.19 12.45 -2.35
C LYS A 78 6.39 11.75 -1.72
N VAL A 79 6.33 11.49 -0.41
CA VAL A 79 7.45 10.96 0.38
C VAL A 79 6.96 9.76 1.17
N GLU A 80 7.66 8.65 1.01
CA GLU A 80 7.47 7.43 1.80
C GLU A 80 8.14 7.61 3.17
N SER A 81 7.36 7.53 4.24
CA SER A 81 7.82 7.57 5.62
C SER A 81 6.86 6.76 6.50
N GLY A 82 7.21 6.52 7.75
CA GLY A 82 6.32 5.83 8.70
C GLY A 82 4.93 6.48 8.82
N ASP A 83 4.87 7.81 8.70
CA ASP A 83 3.63 8.59 8.82
C ASP A 83 2.76 8.55 7.57
N THR A 84 3.30 8.07 6.45
CA THR A 84 2.56 7.92 5.19
C THR A 84 2.13 6.48 4.95
N ILE A 85 2.32 5.58 5.92
CA ILE A 85 1.83 4.20 5.87
C ILE A 85 0.34 4.17 6.21
N ILE A 86 -0.45 3.55 5.33
CA ILE A 86 -1.88 3.38 5.46
C ILE A 86 -2.26 1.90 5.56
N PRO A 87 -3.42 1.59 6.19
CA PRO A 87 -4.00 0.25 6.19
C PRO A 87 -4.23 -0.32 4.79
N GLU A 88 -4.03 -1.62 4.64
CA GLU A 88 -4.41 -2.38 3.43
C GLU A 88 -5.06 -3.70 3.84
N LEU A 89 -4.39 -4.86 3.79
CA LEU A 89 -4.95 -6.12 4.31
C LEU A 89 -5.05 -6.14 5.84
N ALA A 90 -4.23 -5.35 6.53
CA ALA A 90 -4.38 -5.07 7.95
C ALA A 90 -5.18 -3.79 8.16
N GLU A 91 -6.19 -3.84 9.03
CA GLU A 91 -6.95 -2.67 9.46
C GLU A 91 -6.15 -1.79 10.42
N LYS A 92 -5.37 -2.44 11.30
CA LYS A 92 -4.59 -1.79 12.35
C LYS A 92 -3.33 -2.57 12.64
N TRP A 93 -2.34 -1.87 13.19
CA TRP A 93 -1.13 -2.49 13.71
C TRP A 93 -0.65 -1.78 14.98
N SER A 94 0.17 -2.48 15.76
CA SER A 94 0.81 -1.91 16.95
C SER A 94 2.16 -2.55 17.22
N TRP A 95 3.08 -1.76 17.75
CA TRP A 95 4.33 -2.25 18.29
C TRP A 95 4.18 -2.57 19.77
N GLN A 96 4.73 -3.69 20.20
CA GLN A 96 4.79 -4.12 21.59
C GLN A 96 6.22 -4.54 21.95
N ASP A 97 6.48 -4.71 23.24
CA ASP A 97 7.76 -5.20 23.78
C ASP A 97 8.97 -4.40 23.26
N GLY A 98 8.87 -3.07 23.26
CA GLY A 98 9.96 -2.20 22.81
C GLY A 98 10.36 -2.42 21.34
N TYR A 99 9.38 -2.53 20.44
CA TYR A 99 9.57 -2.78 19.00
C TYR A 99 10.10 -4.17 18.64
N ARG A 100 9.94 -5.16 19.53
CA ARG A 100 10.24 -6.57 19.21
C ARG A 100 9.04 -7.35 18.69
N ASN A 101 7.82 -6.87 18.92
CA ASN A 101 6.62 -7.52 18.44
C ASN A 101 5.80 -6.54 17.60
N LEU A 102 5.59 -6.85 16.33
CA LEU A 102 4.68 -6.10 15.46
C LEU A 102 3.41 -6.91 15.26
N VAL A 103 2.31 -6.41 15.83
CA VAL A 103 1.01 -7.08 15.80
C VAL A 103 0.13 -6.40 14.76
N PHE A 104 -0.49 -7.20 13.88
CA PHE A 104 -1.48 -6.77 12.90
C PHE A 104 -2.85 -7.37 13.20
N LEU A 105 -3.88 -6.55 13.07
CA LEU A 105 -5.28 -6.97 13.00
C LEU A 105 -5.72 -6.89 11.54
N LEU A 106 -6.12 -8.03 10.99
CA LEU A 106 -6.47 -8.21 9.58
C LEU A 106 -7.93 -7.89 9.31
N ARG A 107 -8.21 -7.47 8.08
CA ARG A 107 -9.57 -7.32 7.57
C ARG A 107 -10.30 -8.66 7.55
N HIS A 108 -11.60 -8.62 7.84
CA HIS A 108 -12.46 -9.80 7.84
C HIS A 108 -13.23 -10.01 6.51
N ASP A 109 -13.25 -8.99 5.65
CA ASP A 109 -14.09 -8.90 4.44
C ASP A 109 -13.33 -9.25 3.15
N VAL A 110 -12.10 -9.72 3.25
CA VAL A 110 -11.22 -9.94 2.10
C VAL A 110 -11.29 -11.38 1.60
N LYS A 111 -11.37 -11.51 0.27
CA LYS A 111 -11.26 -12.79 -0.43
C LYS A 111 -10.16 -12.71 -1.48
N TRP A 112 -9.49 -13.84 -1.68
CA TRP A 112 -8.65 -14.06 -2.85
C TRP A 112 -9.49 -14.00 -4.12
N HIS A 113 -8.84 -13.75 -5.26
CA HIS A 113 -9.51 -13.68 -6.57
C HIS A 113 -10.29 -14.94 -6.95
N ASP A 114 -9.93 -16.09 -6.39
CA ASP A 114 -10.60 -17.38 -6.56
C ASP A 114 -11.75 -17.63 -5.55
N GLY A 115 -12.05 -16.64 -4.72
CA GLY A 115 -13.18 -16.64 -3.78
C GLY A 115 -12.87 -17.22 -2.41
N LYS A 116 -11.68 -17.78 -2.17
CA LYS A 116 -11.29 -18.26 -0.84
C LYS A 116 -11.08 -17.10 0.13
N PRO A 117 -11.38 -17.27 1.43
CA PRO A 117 -11.16 -16.23 2.42
C PRO A 117 -9.66 -15.96 2.61
N PHE A 118 -9.30 -14.70 2.78
CA PHE A 118 -7.98 -14.29 3.24
C PHE A 118 -7.87 -14.44 4.76
N THR A 119 -6.75 -14.98 5.25
CA THR A 119 -6.53 -15.19 6.69
C THR A 119 -5.08 -14.94 7.12
N ALA A 120 -4.85 -14.86 8.44
CA ALA A 120 -3.53 -14.79 9.05
C ALA A 120 -2.60 -15.95 8.67
N GLN A 121 -3.14 -17.10 8.27
CA GLN A 121 -2.35 -18.24 7.80
C GLN A 121 -1.67 -17.95 6.45
N ASP A 122 -2.29 -17.16 5.58
CA ASP A 122 -1.69 -16.73 4.31
C ASP A 122 -0.50 -15.78 4.56
N VAL A 123 -0.64 -14.89 5.54
CA VAL A 123 0.42 -13.98 5.98
C VAL A 123 1.58 -14.77 6.57
N LYS A 124 1.30 -15.67 7.51
CA LYS A 124 2.31 -16.56 8.11
C LYS A 124 3.03 -17.37 7.04
N TYR A 125 2.29 -18.02 6.15
CA TYR A 125 2.84 -18.77 5.03
C TYR A 125 3.81 -17.91 4.20
N THR A 126 3.35 -16.73 3.77
CA THR A 126 4.13 -15.84 2.92
C THR A 126 5.44 -15.45 3.59
N PHE A 127 5.39 -14.94 4.82
CA PHE A 127 6.57 -14.39 5.46
C PHE A 127 7.49 -15.47 6.06
N ASP A 128 6.99 -16.67 6.37
CA ASP A 128 7.85 -17.83 6.65
C ASP A 128 8.65 -18.25 5.40
N VAL A 129 8.03 -18.25 4.23
CA VAL A 129 8.71 -18.49 2.94
C VAL A 129 9.75 -17.40 2.66
N VAL A 130 9.37 -16.13 2.79
CA VAL A 130 10.24 -14.98 2.43
C VAL A 130 11.41 -14.82 3.39
N ARG A 131 11.25 -15.06 4.70
CA ARG A 131 12.39 -15.09 5.63
C ARG A 131 13.27 -16.33 5.46
N GLY A 132 12.78 -17.33 4.71
CA GLY A 132 13.46 -18.61 4.52
C GLY A 132 13.50 -19.42 5.81
N ALA A 133 12.35 -19.51 6.50
CA ALA A 133 12.20 -20.30 7.71
C ALA A 133 12.55 -21.77 7.44
N PRO A 134 13.22 -22.48 8.37
CA PRO A 134 13.52 -23.90 8.22
C PRO A 134 12.27 -24.78 8.01
N ASP A 135 11.14 -24.37 8.59
CA ASP A 135 9.85 -25.05 8.58
C ASP A 135 8.85 -24.45 7.56
N ALA A 136 9.30 -23.54 6.69
CA ALA A 136 8.46 -22.96 5.64
C ALA A 136 7.87 -24.06 4.76
N LYS A 137 6.57 -23.93 4.42
CA LYS A 137 5.85 -24.92 3.61
C LYS A 137 6.22 -24.90 2.13
N ALA A 138 6.94 -23.87 1.69
CA ALA A 138 7.43 -23.72 0.34
C ALA A 138 8.78 -22.99 0.34
N LYS A 139 9.45 -22.97 -0.82
CA LYS A 139 10.75 -22.32 -0.99
C LYS A 139 10.77 -21.54 -2.30
N LEU A 140 11.20 -20.29 -2.23
CA LEU A 140 11.48 -19.47 -3.40
C LEU A 140 12.76 -19.97 -4.09
N LYS A 141 12.77 -19.99 -5.42
CA LYS A 141 13.93 -20.31 -6.25
C LYS A 141 15.00 -19.24 -6.11
N VAL A 142 14.59 -17.98 -6.12
CA VAL A 142 15.42 -16.81 -5.86
C VAL A 142 14.70 -15.98 -4.82
N ASN A 143 15.42 -15.52 -3.79
CA ASN A 143 14.83 -14.72 -2.72
C ASN A 143 15.68 -13.47 -2.45
N PRO A 144 15.54 -12.44 -3.30
CA PRO A 144 16.39 -11.26 -3.22
C PRO A 144 16.05 -10.36 -2.01
N ARG A 145 14.90 -10.58 -1.35
CA ARG A 145 14.48 -9.81 -0.16
C ARG A 145 14.69 -10.56 1.17
N LYS A 146 15.26 -11.76 1.18
CA LYS A 146 15.46 -12.56 2.41
C LYS A 146 16.08 -11.75 3.57
N LEU A 147 17.10 -10.94 3.26
CA LEU A 147 17.84 -10.15 4.25
C LEU A 147 16.96 -9.11 4.98
N TRP A 148 15.87 -8.64 4.37
CA TRP A 148 14.95 -7.70 5.04
C TRP A 148 14.29 -8.34 6.27
N TYR A 149 14.13 -9.66 6.25
CA TYR A 149 13.41 -10.43 7.26
C TYR A 149 14.33 -11.28 8.15
N GLU A 150 15.65 -11.11 8.07
CA GLU A 150 16.61 -11.90 8.87
C GLU A 150 16.40 -11.74 10.39
N ASN A 151 15.95 -10.55 10.79
CA ASN A 151 15.64 -10.23 12.18
C ASN A 151 14.28 -10.78 12.66
N VAL A 152 13.42 -11.23 11.73
CA VAL A 152 12.15 -11.87 12.07
C VAL A 152 12.44 -13.29 12.54
N GLU A 153 12.24 -13.52 13.83
CA GLU A 153 12.41 -14.82 14.47
C GLU A 153 11.26 -15.77 14.11
N ALA A 154 10.02 -15.29 14.25
CA ALA A 154 8.82 -16.07 14.00
C ALA A 154 7.68 -15.18 13.52
N ILE A 155 6.76 -15.78 12.76
CA ILE A 155 5.44 -15.21 12.48
C ILE A 155 4.41 -16.14 13.12
N GLU A 156 3.61 -15.57 14.03
CA GLU A 156 2.52 -16.25 14.70
C GLU A 156 1.19 -15.81 14.07
N ALA A 157 0.26 -16.76 13.98
CA ALA A 157 -1.12 -16.53 13.56
C ALA A 157 -2.03 -17.22 14.59
N PRO A 158 -2.20 -16.63 15.80
CA PRO A 158 -2.91 -17.26 16.91
C PRO A 158 -4.41 -17.48 16.62
N ASP A 159 -4.96 -16.71 15.69
CA ASP A 159 -6.32 -16.85 15.17
C ASP A 159 -6.34 -16.49 13.66
N ALA A 160 -7.53 -16.44 13.06
CA ALA A 160 -7.68 -16.19 11.62
C ALA A 160 -7.37 -14.75 11.19
N TYR A 161 -7.34 -13.78 12.11
CA TYR A 161 -7.28 -12.35 11.80
C TYR A 161 -6.23 -11.58 12.62
N THR A 162 -5.42 -12.26 13.42
CA THR A 162 -4.30 -11.67 14.15
C THR A 162 -2.99 -12.27 13.62
N VAL A 163 -2.02 -11.40 13.32
CA VAL A 163 -0.65 -11.81 12.96
C VAL A 163 0.34 -11.11 13.87
N VAL A 164 1.34 -11.85 14.37
CA VAL A 164 2.42 -11.30 15.18
C VAL A 164 3.76 -11.62 14.54
N PHE A 165 4.52 -10.59 14.17
CA PHE A 165 5.93 -10.72 13.80
C PHE A 165 6.78 -10.57 15.06
N ARG A 166 7.46 -11.65 15.45
CA ARG A 166 8.43 -11.69 16.57
C ARG A 166 9.82 -11.40 16.05
N LEU A 167 10.51 -10.43 16.65
CA LEU A 167 11.83 -9.99 16.22
C LEU A 167 12.90 -10.30 17.28
N LYS A 168 14.08 -10.69 16.82
CA LYS A 168 15.24 -10.99 17.69
C LYS A 168 15.74 -9.73 18.41
N ARG A 169 15.61 -8.58 17.75
CA ARG A 169 15.98 -7.25 18.27
C ARG A 169 15.00 -6.18 17.76
N PRO A 170 14.84 -5.04 18.48
CA PRO A 170 14.02 -3.93 18.04
C PRO A 170 14.35 -3.49 16.60
N GLN A 171 13.34 -3.41 15.73
CA GLN A 171 13.52 -2.92 14.35
C GLN A 171 12.24 -2.25 13.83
N PRO A 172 12.04 -0.95 14.13
CA PRO A 172 10.89 -0.20 13.62
C PRO A 172 10.79 -0.15 12.09
N SER A 173 11.93 -0.27 11.38
CA SER A 173 11.98 -0.25 9.92
C SER A 173 11.28 -1.41 9.25
N LEU A 174 10.95 -2.49 9.97
CA LEU A 174 10.19 -3.62 9.41
C LEU A 174 8.84 -3.16 8.83
N LEU A 175 8.15 -2.21 9.49
CA LEU A 175 6.88 -1.70 9.01
C LEU A 175 7.03 -1.04 7.61
N LEU A 176 8.13 -0.31 7.38
CA LEU A 176 8.41 0.31 6.09
C LEU A 176 8.72 -0.75 5.01
N MET A 177 9.44 -1.81 5.38
CA MET A 177 9.72 -2.93 4.47
C MET A 177 8.42 -3.64 4.05
N LEU A 178 7.50 -3.86 5.00
CA LEU A 178 6.17 -4.43 4.75
C LEU A 178 5.27 -3.50 3.93
N ALA A 179 5.45 -2.18 4.02
CA ALA A 179 4.72 -1.20 3.23
C ALA A 179 5.18 -1.10 1.76
N SER A 180 6.40 -1.56 1.45
CA SER A 180 6.95 -1.51 0.10
C SER A 180 6.21 -2.44 -0.87
N GLY A 181 6.18 -2.11 -2.16
CA GLY A 181 5.57 -2.97 -3.20
C GLY A 181 6.25 -4.33 -3.42
N TYR A 182 7.29 -4.67 -2.66
CA TYR A 182 7.98 -5.96 -2.68
C TYR A 182 7.54 -6.92 -1.58
N SER A 183 6.52 -6.57 -0.80
CA SER A 183 6.04 -7.36 0.34
C SER A 183 4.58 -7.82 0.23
N PRO A 184 4.06 -8.20 -0.96
CA PRO A 184 2.67 -8.64 -1.08
C PRO A 184 2.42 -9.93 -0.32
N VAL A 185 1.18 -10.14 0.10
CA VAL A 185 0.77 -11.42 0.69
C VAL A 185 0.38 -12.39 -0.43
N TYR A 186 0.86 -13.63 -0.35
CA TYR A 186 0.49 -14.71 -1.26
C TYR A 186 -0.51 -15.67 -0.60
N PRO A 187 -1.45 -16.25 -1.36
CA PRO A 187 -2.34 -17.30 -0.88
C PRO A 187 -1.57 -18.58 -0.57
N ALA A 188 -1.77 -19.14 0.62
CA ALA A 188 -1.08 -20.37 1.05
C ALA A 188 -1.48 -21.60 0.21
N HIS A 189 -2.64 -21.56 -0.43
CA HIS A 189 -3.17 -22.67 -1.22
C HIS A 189 -2.72 -22.68 -2.69
N VAL A 190 -1.94 -21.70 -3.15
CA VAL A 190 -1.44 -21.62 -4.53
C VAL A 190 0.05 -21.95 -4.56
N PRO A 191 0.50 -22.91 -5.38
CA PRO A 191 1.92 -23.20 -5.55
C PRO A 191 2.70 -21.98 -6.05
N LEU A 192 3.85 -21.70 -5.42
CA LEU A 192 4.67 -20.52 -5.77
C LEU A 192 5.07 -20.45 -7.25
N ALA A 193 5.26 -21.62 -7.88
CA ALA A 193 5.64 -21.71 -9.29
C ALA A 193 4.59 -21.14 -10.25
N GLU A 194 3.31 -21.05 -9.83
CA GLU A 194 2.25 -20.47 -10.66
C GLU A 194 2.41 -18.95 -10.81
N PHE A 195 3.00 -18.27 -9.83
CA PHE A 195 3.27 -16.83 -9.89
C PHE A 195 4.30 -16.45 -10.96
N LYS A 196 4.92 -17.45 -11.62
CA LYS A 196 5.71 -17.18 -12.82
C LYS A 196 4.88 -16.47 -13.89
N ASN A 197 3.69 -16.99 -14.19
CA ASN A 197 2.86 -16.52 -15.30
C ASN A 197 1.43 -16.17 -14.91
N ARG A 198 1.01 -16.51 -13.69
CA ARG A 198 -0.34 -16.28 -13.18
C ARG A 198 -0.29 -15.35 -11.98
N CYS A 199 -1.43 -14.79 -11.63
CA CYS A 199 -1.57 -14.04 -10.40
C CYS A 199 -2.93 -14.31 -9.77
N ILE A 200 -2.90 -14.80 -8.53
CA ILE A 200 -4.07 -14.90 -7.64
C ILE A 200 -3.72 -14.07 -6.43
N GLY A 201 -4.38 -12.92 -6.29
CA GLY A 201 -4.17 -12.02 -5.18
C GLY A 201 -5.50 -11.55 -4.58
N THR A 202 -5.45 -10.47 -3.82
CA THR A 202 -6.62 -9.78 -3.25
C THR A 202 -6.85 -8.42 -3.90
N GLY A 203 -5.98 -8.03 -4.83
CA GLY A 203 -5.93 -6.70 -5.42
C GLY A 203 -7.20 -6.34 -6.20
N PRO A 204 -7.35 -5.05 -6.55
CA PRO A 204 -8.53 -4.55 -7.24
C PRO A 204 -8.67 -5.03 -8.69
N PHE A 205 -7.67 -5.72 -9.25
CA PHE A 205 -7.73 -6.29 -10.59
C PHE A 205 -7.27 -7.75 -10.63
N LYS A 206 -7.96 -8.59 -11.41
CA LYS A 206 -7.60 -9.98 -11.67
C LYS A 206 -6.85 -10.09 -12.98
N LEU A 207 -5.86 -10.98 -13.05
CA LEU A 207 -5.18 -11.29 -14.30
C LEU A 207 -6.18 -11.92 -15.29
N LYS A 208 -6.27 -11.36 -16.49
CA LYS A 208 -7.11 -11.86 -17.59
C LYS A 208 -6.27 -12.61 -18.62
N ASP A 209 -5.15 -12.01 -19.03
CA ASP A 209 -4.23 -12.61 -19.99
C ASP A 209 -2.78 -12.20 -19.66
N ASN A 210 -1.84 -13.10 -19.92
CA ASN A 210 -0.42 -12.84 -19.79
C ASN A 210 0.32 -13.53 -20.94
N ARG A 211 0.81 -12.70 -21.87
CA ARG A 211 1.61 -13.11 -23.03
C ARG A 211 3.01 -12.54 -22.82
N PRO A 212 3.96 -13.35 -22.31
CA PRO A 212 5.29 -12.89 -21.95
C PRO A 212 5.97 -12.16 -23.12
N GLY A 213 6.48 -10.95 -22.85
CA GLY A 213 7.12 -10.10 -23.84
C GLY A 213 6.16 -9.31 -24.75
N GLU A 214 4.84 -9.55 -24.67
CA GLU A 214 3.83 -8.87 -25.47
C GLU A 214 2.88 -8.02 -24.62
N LEU A 215 2.10 -8.65 -23.73
CA LEU A 215 1.18 -7.92 -22.85
C LEU A 215 0.86 -8.65 -21.55
N VAL A 216 0.40 -7.88 -20.57
CA VAL A 216 -0.27 -8.37 -19.37
C VAL A 216 -1.59 -7.61 -19.27
N GLU A 217 -2.72 -8.31 -19.34
CA GLU A 217 -4.05 -7.74 -19.29
C GLU A 217 -4.72 -8.08 -17.96
N TYR A 218 -5.30 -7.06 -17.33
CA TYR A 218 -6.04 -7.17 -16.09
C TYR A 218 -7.49 -6.72 -16.29
N VAL A 219 -8.41 -7.33 -15.55
CA VAL A 219 -9.82 -6.93 -15.46
C VAL A 219 -10.17 -6.58 -14.03
N LYS A 220 -11.15 -5.69 -13.85
CA LYS A 220 -11.62 -5.30 -12.51
C LYS A 220 -12.04 -6.52 -11.69
N ASN A 221 -11.59 -6.59 -10.44
CA ASN A 221 -12.11 -7.53 -9.44
C ASN A 221 -13.50 -7.03 -8.98
N PRO A 222 -14.59 -7.79 -9.22
CA PRO A 222 -15.96 -7.36 -8.90
C PRO A 222 -16.20 -7.09 -7.42
#